data_AF-A0A229NTC5-F1
#
_entry.id   AF-A0A229NTC5-F1
#
_cell.length_a   1.000
_cell.length_b   1.000
_cell.length_c   1.000
_cell.angle_alpha   90.00
_cell.angle_beta   90.00
_cell.angle_gamma   90.00
#
_symmetry.space_group_name_H-M   'P 1'
#
loop_
_entity.id
_entity.type
_entity.pdbx_description
1 polymer ?
#
loop_
_entity_poly.entity_id
_entity_poly.type
_entity_poly.pdbx_seq_one_letter_code
_entity_poly.pdbx_strand_id
1 'polypeptide(L)'
;MKGKFRLGISMLCLLMVVAAGCQSVGGLELNSMISKALKAETKESRGSIALNVDFAPEAYEGMTDRERQQMDLLRDLRLRIDSAKVESATRSSVNGALLIGGKGIGFSIQQDELKAVMRVDGLKRPIVLSLDEASLLNLGSDVASGASLEDLASEASELVVSGETPAATAEQQAQFGRKLVDRVGGYLISNLPNASGLDVKPVSEDVYGGGKAMWQVDAGWNGMEMFDWAHAYVKALLADSQGLNAMLDGLFEALQEHPEMNALNEDGEPLQDGDKESFIADGNETLNEILQDAAESMQEVREEGGLEEMFTPASALKVHLMLDGSLDIRKLDASLTWQPGPAMAEEDEFPIRSVSLRVQMDSWNVDGPVRADRPEVASDSWDLTRWMESGPSRLLRDFDKNSDAYKLLKNELQAGKQSAVFYSDGYQSLISMPSGQTLVPLRSLTSSLDASVTYDGARKKWKIYDEAKGNTIWIATGSKVAYVGGVKSQLSFPPTVVDGTLFVPARDFAKLLKASVSVEKDSYYYSVEIAREVG
;
A
#
# COMPACT_ATOMS: atom_id res chain seq x y z
N MET A 1 4.08 18.37 18.85
CA MET A 1 4.20 16.91 18.64
C MET A 1 3.77 16.46 17.23
N LYS A 2 2.53 16.70 16.75
CA LYS A 2 2.09 16.27 15.40
C LYS A 2 3.01 16.68 14.24
N GLY A 3 3.61 17.88 14.26
CA GLY A 3 4.58 18.32 13.24
C GLY A 3 5.91 17.55 13.28
N LYS A 4 6.51 17.42 14.47
CA LYS A 4 7.76 16.68 14.70
C LYS A 4 7.64 15.18 14.40
N PHE A 5 6.50 14.58 14.74
CA PHE A 5 6.18 13.18 14.44
C PHE A 5 6.05 12.93 12.93
N ARG A 6 5.33 13.79 12.20
CA ARG A 6 5.22 13.70 10.73
C ARG A 6 6.59 13.88 10.07
N LEU A 7 7.38 14.85 10.52
CA LEU A 7 8.75 15.05 10.02
C LEU A 7 9.65 13.84 10.28
N GLY A 8 9.60 13.26 11.49
CA GLY A 8 10.37 12.06 11.83
C GLY A 8 9.97 10.83 11.00
N ILE A 9 8.68 10.65 10.68
CA ILE A 9 8.21 9.59 9.80
C ILE A 9 8.65 9.83 8.35
N SER A 10 8.47 11.04 7.82
CA SER A 10 8.92 11.38 6.46
C SER A 10 10.43 11.18 6.30
N MET A 11 11.19 11.52 7.34
CA MET A 11 12.63 11.30 7.41
C MET A 11 13.01 9.83 7.47
N LEU A 12 12.27 9.02 8.23
CA LEU A 12 12.47 7.58 8.33
C LEU A 12 12.14 6.87 6.99
N CYS A 13 11.15 7.36 6.26
CA CYS A 13 10.86 6.95 4.88
C CYS A 13 11.97 7.37 3.89
N LEU A 14 12.53 8.58 4.03
CA LEU A 14 13.66 9.06 3.21
C LEU A 14 14.93 8.21 3.44
N LEU A 15 15.22 7.88 4.70
CA LEU A 15 16.37 7.04 5.11
C LEU A 15 16.29 5.60 4.57
N MET A 16 15.09 5.11 4.27
CA MET A 16 14.88 3.77 3.71
C MET A 16 15.27 3.64 2.24
N VAL A 17 15.49 4.76 1.53
CA VAL A 17 15.67 4.74 0.07
C VAL A 17 17.13 4.62 -0.36
N VAL A 18 18.13 5.14 0.37
CA VAL A 18 19.54 4.90 0.00
C VAL A 18 20.49 5.01 1.20
N ALA A 19 21.30 3.98 1.42
CA ALA A 19 22.31 3.94 2.47
C ALA A 19 23.64 3.36 1.93
N ALA A 20 24.34 4.12 1.07
CA ALA A 20 25.79 3.97 0.85
C ALA A 20 26.36 5.24 0.20
N GLY A 21 27.54 5.70 0.65
CA GLY A 21 28.03 7.08 0.49
C GLY A 21 28.96 7.39 -0.69
N CYS A 22 29.35 8.67 -0.76
CA CYS A 22 29.98 9.40 -1.87
C CYS A 22 31.46 9.05 -2.17
N GLN A 23 32.20 8.38 -1.28
CA GLN A 23 33.65 8.21 -1.47
C GLN A 23 34.12 6.76 -1.64
N SER A 24 35.20 6.61 -2.40
CA SER A 24 35.97 5.38 -2.46
C SER A 24 36.48 5.00 -1.06
N VAL A 25 36.04 3.89 -0.51
CA VAL A 25 36.54 3.39 0.79
C VAL A 25 37.14 2.01 0.58
N GLY A 26 38.40 1.83 0.98
CA GLY A 26 39.12 0.57 0.78
C GLY A 26 39.38 0.20 -0.69
N GLY A 27 39.33 1.18 -1.61
CA GLY A 27 39.47 0.96 -3.06
C GLY A 27 38.16 0.55 -3.76
N LEU A 28 37.02 0.60 -3.06
CA LEU A 28 35.69 0.30 -3.58
C LEU A 28 34.91 1.61 -3.83
N GLU A 29 34.42 1.81 -5.06
CA GLU A 29 33.56 2.95 -5.43
C GLU A 29 32.08 2.64 -5.14
N LEU A 30 31.59 3.02 -3.96
CA LEU A 30 30.23 2.71 -3.50
C LEU A 30 29.14 3.32 -4.39
N ASN A 31 29.33 4.53 -4.92
CA ASN A 31 28.40 5.14 -5.88
C ASN A 31 28.27 4.30 -7.16
N SER A 32 29.38 3.73 -7.63
CA SER A 32 29.38 2.86 -8.81
C SER A 32 28.62 1.55 -8.54
N MET A 33 28.76 1.01 -7.32
CA MET A 33 27.98 -0.14 -6.86
C MET A 33 26.47 0.15 -6.86
N ILE A 34 26.02 1.26 -6.26
CA ILE A 34 24.58 1.60 -6.20
C ILE A 34 24.04 1.83 -7.60
N SER A 35 24.75 2.62 -8.43
CA SER A 35 24.34 2.86 -9.82
C SER A 35 24.21 1.56 -10.60
N LYS A 36 25.16 0.63 -10.44
CA LYS A 36 25.09 -0.68 -11.10
C LYS A 36 23.93 -1.53 -10.60
N ALA A 37 23.69 -1.57 -9.29
CA ALA A 37 22.59 -2.33 -8.71
C ALA A 37 21.21 -1.87 -9.21
N LEU A 38 21.04 -0.56 -9.47
CA LEU A 38 19.82 0.00 -10.07
C LEU A 38 19.69 -0.31 -11.57
N LYS A 39 20.81 -0.42 -12.28
CA LYS A 39 20.87 -0.69 -13.73
C LYS A 39 20.76 -2.17 -14.11
N ALA A 40 20.88 -3.09 -13.14
CA ALA A 40 20.83 -4.52 -13.39
C ALA A 40 19.55 -4.92 -14.15
N GLU A 41 19.70 -5.52 -15.33
CA GLU A 41 18.58 -5.81 -16.22
C GLU A 41 17.89 -7.11 -15.88
N THR A 42 18.70 -8.08 -15.48
CA THR A 42 18.28 -9.43 -15.13
C THR A 42 18.86 -9.80 -13.77
N LYS A 43 18.10 -10.56 -12.99
CA LYS A 43 18.58 -11.13 -11.73
C LYS A 43 17.64 -12.22 -11.24
N GLU A 44 18.20 -13.15 -10.48
CA GLU A 44 17.45 -14.01 -9.59
C GLU A 44 17.73 -13.63 -8.14
N SER A 45 16.72 -13.70 -7.29
CA SER A 45 16.87 -13.41 -5.87
C SER A 45 15.96 -14.25 -4.99
N ARG A 46 16.31 -14.29 -3.70
CA ARG A 46 15.45 -14.78 -2.61
C ARG A 46 15.67 -13.88 -1.41
N GLY A 47 14.74 -13.88 -0.45
CA GLY A 47 14.88 -13.02 0.69
C GLY A 47 13.70 -13.01 1.64
N SER A 48 13.71 -12.06 2.56
CA SER A 48 12.59 -11.79 3.44
C SER A 48 12.56 -10.35 3.90
N ILE A 49 11.36 -9.81 4.05
CA ILE A 49 11.07 -8.54 4.70
C ILE A 49 10.27 -8.87 5.96
N ALA A 50 10.75 -8.45 7.13
CA ALA A 50 10.11 -8.71 8.42
C ALA A 50 9.86 -7.39 9.15
N LEU A 51 8.60 -7.12 9.48
CA LEU A 51 8.15 -6.02 10.33
C LEU A 51 7.72 -6.59 11.68
N ASN A 52 8.23 -6.01 12.76
CA ASN A 52 7.77 -6.31 14.12
C ASN A 52 7.44 -5.00 14.84
N VAL A 53 6.24 -4.92 15.39
CA VAL A 53 5.83 -3.83 16.27
C VAL A 53 5.69 -4.36 17.69
N ASP A 54 6.40 -3.74 18.64
CA ASP A 54 6.22 -4.00 20.07
C ASP A 54 5.32 -2.92 20.66
N PHE A 55 4.19 -3.34 21.22
CA PHE A 55 3.20 -2.45 21.84
C PHE A 55 3.39 -2.43 23.36
N ALA A 56 3.15 -1.28 23.97
CA ALA A 56 3.13 -1.14 25.42
C ALA A 56 1.93 -1.92 26.01
N PRO A 57 2.01 -2.46 27.25
CA PRO A 57 0.88 -3.14 27.88
C PRO A 57 -0.41 -2.29 27.93
N GLU A 58 -0.24 -0.99 28.11
CA GLU A 58 -1.30 0.02 28.15
C GLU A 58 -2.05 0.11 26.81
N ALA A 59 -1.40 -0.29 25.70
CA ALA A 59 -2.04 -0.38 24.39
C ALA A 59 -3.27 -1.26 24.37
N TYR A 60 -3.30 -2.27 25.24
CA TYR A 60 -4.35 -3.26 25.28
C TYR A 60 -5.44 -2.90 26.30
N GLU A 61 -5.32 -1.76 26.99
CA GLU A 61 -6.34 -1.29 27.94
C GLU A 61 -7.63 -0.90 27.20
N GLY A 62 -8.77 -1.31 27.74
CA GLY A 62 -10.08 -1.08 27.11
C GLY A 62 -10.34 -1.90 25.84
N MET A 63 -9.31 -2.50 25.22
CA MET A 63 -9.46 -3.36 24.05
C MET A 63 -10.11 -4.69 24.39
N THR A 64 -11.06 -5.10 23.57
CA THR A 64 -11.62 -6.44 23.50
C THR A 64 -10.55 -7.46 23.11
N ASP A 65 -10.67 -8.72 23.54
CA ASP A 65 -9.75 -9.82 23.14
C ASP A 65 -9.50 -9.87 21.63
N ARG A 66 -10.50 -9.45 20.85
CA ARG A 66 -10.47 -9.34 19.41
C ARG A 66 -9.53 -8.24 18.91
N GLU A 67 -9.66 -7.03 19.41
CA GLU A 67 -8.79 -5.91 19.02
C GLU A 67 -7.34 -6.23 19.38
N ARG A 68 -7.14 -6.90 20.52
CA ARG A 68 -5.82 -7.43 20.91
C ARG A 68 -5.28 -8.42 19.87
N GLN A 69 -6.11 -9.37 19.42
CA GLN A 69 -5.71 -10.34 18.40
C GLN A 69 -5.33 -9.66 17.06
N GLN A 70 -6.05 -8.60 16.67
CA GLN A 70 -5.73 -7.83 15.45
C GLN A 70 -4.41 -7.07 15.60
N MET A 71 -4.19 -6.44 16.75
CA MET A 71 -2.95 -5.74 17.05
C MET A 71 -1.76 -6.70 17.11
N ASP A 72 -1.95 -7.90 17.66
CA ASP A 72 -0.94 -8.95 17.72
C ASP A 72 -0.48 -9.44 16.33
N LEU A 73 -1.25 -9.22 15.25
CA LEU A 73 -0.83 -9.58 13.89
C LEU A 73 0.40 -8.80 13.42
N LEU A 74 0.59 -7.57 13.91
CA LEU A 74 1.71 -6.69 13.52
C LEU A 74 3.01 -6.99 14.29
N ARG A 75 2.96 -7.91 15.26
CA ARG A 75 4.12 -8.23 16.12
C ARG A 75 5.16 -9.10 15.42
N ASP A 76 4.76 -9.89 14.42
CA ASP A 76 5.66 -10.66 13.54
C ASP A 76 4.98 -10.83 12.18
N LEU A 77 5.14 -9.81 11.34
CA LEU A 77 4.70 -9.80 9.95
C LEU A 77 5.92 -10.05 9.07
N ARG A 78 5.91 -11.13 8.28
CA ARG A 78 7.04 -11.44 7.40
C ARG A 78 6.60 -11.82 6.00
N LEU A 79 7.09 -11.07 5.02
CA LEU A 79 7.04 -11.46 3.61
C LEU A 79 8.29 -12.25 3.29
N ARG A 80 8.14 -13.54 2.99
CA ARG A 80 9.24 -14.39 2.52
C ARG A 80 9.18 -14.50 0.99
N ILE A 81 10.30 -14.27 0.33
CA ILE A 81 10.48 -14.46 -1.10
C ILE A 81 11.36 -15.69 -1.30
N ASP A 82 10.76 -16.79 -1.73
CA ASP A 82 11.46 -18.06 -1.95
C ASP A 82 12.24 -18.03 -3.27
N SER A 83 11.69 -17.35 -4.29
CA SER A 83 12.33 -17.12 -5.58
C SER A 83 11.70 -15.91 -6.24
N ALA A 84 12.53 -14.97 -6.70
CA ALA A 84 12.16 -13.91 -7.62
C ALA A 84 13.10 -13.97 -8.82
N LYS A 85 12.54 -13.79 -10.03
CA LYS A 85 13.28 -13.81 -11.29
C LYS A 85 12.86 -12.59 -12.10
N VAL A 86 13.82 -11.79 -12.50
CA VAL A 86 13.64 -10.66 -13.40
C VAL A 86 14.35 -11.03 -14.70
N GLU A 87 13.57 -11.25 -15.76
CA GLU A 87 14.08 -11.56 -17.11
C GLU A 87 14.14 -10.28 -17.97
N SER A 88 13.24 -9.34 -17.73
CA SER A 88 13.26 -8.00 -18.31
C SER A 88 12.41 -7.04 -17.47
N ALA A 89 12.33 -5.77 -17.86
CA ALA A 89 11.46 -4.80 -17.20
C ALA A 89 9.96 -5.17 -17.23
N THR A 90 9.54 -5.93 -18.24
CA THR A 90 8.15 -6.33 -18.46
C THR A 90 7.90 -7.80 -18.11
N ARG A 91 8.95 -8.58 -17.82
CA ARG A 91 8.85 -10.02 -17.59
C ARG A 91 9.53 -10.43 -16.29
N SER A 92 8.72 -10.86 -15.34
CA SER A 92 9.20 -11.28 -14.02
C SER A 92 8.30 -12.34 -13.39
N SER A 93 8.83 -13.06 -12.41
CA SER A 93 8.07 -14.03 -11.61
C SER A 93 8.56 -14.06 -10.18
N VAL A 94 7.63 -14.15 -9.22
CA VAL A 94 7.91 -14.19 -7.79
C VAL A 94 7.10 -15.32 -7.14
N ASN A 95 7.74 -16.10 -6.27
CA ASN A 95 7.12 -17.10 -5.41
C ASN A 95 7.52 -16.82 -3.96
N GLY A 96 6.57 -16.93 -3.05
CA GLY A 96 6.83 -16.63 -1.65
C GLY A 96 5.67 -16.97 -0.72
N ALA A 97 5.75 -16.47 0.51
CA ALA A 97 4.68 -16.59 1.49
C ALA A 97 4.60 -15.36 2.39
N LEU A 98 3.38 -14.96 2.73
CA LEU A 98 3.11 -14.04 3.83
C LEU A 98 2.96 -14.83 5.13
N LEU A 99 3.79 -14.54 6.12
CA LEU A 99 3.74 -15.11 7.45
C LEU A 99 3.16 -14.06 8.40
N ILE A 100 2.03 -14.37 9.04
CA ILE A 100 1.30 -13.43 9.89
C ILE A 100 0.47 -14.19 10.91
N GLY A 101 0.52 -13.79 12.19
CA GLY A 101 -0.30 -14.40 13.25
C GLY A 101 -0.11 -15.93 13.37
N GLY A 102 1.11 -16.43 13.13
CA GLY A 102 1.44 -17.86 13.13
C GLY A 102 0.92 -18.66 11.91
N LYS A 103 0.31 -17.98 10.93
CA LYS A 103 -0.16 -18.58 9.67
C LYS A 103 0.83 -18.33 8.53
N GLY A 104 0.83 -19.20 7.52
CA GLY A 104 1.60 -19.01 6.29
C GLY A 104 0.71 -19.07 5.06
N ILE A 105 0.67 -17.99 4.30
CA ILE A 105 -0.14 -17.85 3.08
C ILE A 105 0.82 -17.77 1.90
N GLY A 106 0.98 -18.89 1.17
CA GLY A 106 1.77 -18.93 -0.04
C GLY A 106 1.16 -18.06 -1.13
N PHE A 107 2.02 -17.49 -1.98
CA PHE A 107 1.60 -16.77 -3.17
C PHE A 107 2.60 -16.96 -4.32
N SER A 108 2.11 -16.71 -5.53
CA SER A 108 2.95 -16.58 -6.71
C SER A 108 2.43 -15.49 -7.62
N ILE A 109 3.33 -14.70 -8.21
CA ILE A 109 3.04 -13.69 -9.20
C ILE A 109 3.87 -13.99 -10.44
N GLN A 110 3.24 -14.03 -11.61
CA GLN A 110 3.95 -14.12 -12.89
C GLN A 110 3.47 -12.99 -13.80
N GLN A 111 4.40 -12.32 -14.46
CA GLN A 111 4.11 -11.17 -15.30
C GLN A 111 4.80 -11.29 -16.66
N ASP A 112 4.10 -10.85 -17.70
CA ASP A 112 4.65 -10.55 -19.01
C ASP A 112 4.19 -9.15 -19.47
N GLU A 113 4.42 -8.83 -20.75
CA GLU A 113 4.15 -7.51 -21.31
C GLU A 113 2.66 -7.14 -21.29
N LEU A 114 1.76 -8.12 -21.19
CA LEU A 114 0.32 -7.93 -21.36
C LEU A 114 -0.47 -8.15 -20.08
N LYS A 115 0.06 -8.92 -19.12
CA LYS A 115 -0.69 -9.32 -17.93
C LYS A 115 0.19 -9.76 -16.77
N ALA A 116 -0.37 -9.65 -15.58
CA ALA A 116 0.11 -10.31 -14.38
C ALA A 116 -0.92 -11.33 -13.87
N VAL A 117 -0.46 -12.47 -13.38
CA VAL A 117 -1.29 -13.51 -12.77
C VAL A 117 -0.82 -13.76 -11.35
N MET A 118 -1.70 -13.53 -10.39
CA MET A 118 -1.48 -13.79 -8.97
C MET A 118 -2.24 -15.04 -8.52
N ARG A 119 -1.55 -15.90 -7.78
CA ARG A 119 -2.12 -17.05 -7.07
C ARG A 119 -1.87 -16.86 -5.59
N VAL A 120 -2.86 -17.20 -4.78
CA VAL A 120 -2.80 -17.13 -3.32
C VAL A 120 -3.32 -18.44 -2.76
N ASP A 121 -2.63 -19.00 -1.77
CA ASP A 121 -3.03 -20.24 -1.12
C ASP A 121 -4.46 -20.15 -0.58
N GLY A 122 -5.26 -21.12 -0.99
CA GLY A 122 -6.67 -21.20 -0.63
C GLY A 122 -7.60 -20.34 -1.49
N LEU A 123 -7.12 -19.42 -2.33
CA LEU A 123 -7.98 -18.75 -3.30
C LEU A 123 -8.30 -19.74 -4.43
N LYS A 124 -9.59 -19.96 -4.70
CA LYS A 124 -10.06 -21.01 -5.63
C LYS A 124 -9.70 -20.74 -7.08
N ARG A 125 -9.48 -19.47 -7.44
CA ARG A 125 -9.23 -19.00 -8.80
C ARG A 125 -8.09 -17.99 -8.78
N PRO A 126 -7.15 -18.03 -9.74
CA PRO A 126 -6.12 -17.01 -9.84
C PRO A 126 -6.73 -15.64 -10.16
N ILE A 127 -6.04 -14.58 -9.76
CA ILE A 127 -6.37 -13.21 -10.10
C ILE A 127 -5.50 -12.80 -11.29
N VAL A 128 -6.10 -12.20 -12.29
CA VAL A 128 -5.45 -11.70 -13.50
C VAL A 128 -5.60 -10.20 -13.52
N LEU A 129 -4.48 -9.53 -13.72
CA LEU A 129 -4.42 -8.12 -14.03
C LEU A 129 -3.98 -8.00 -15.48
N SER A 130 -4.82 -7.41 -16.32
CA SER A 130 -4.39 -6.91 -17.63
C SER A 130 -3.47 -5.72 -17.40
N LEU A 131 -2.33 -5.68 -18.06
CA LEU A 131 -1.39 -4.54 -18.02
C LEU A 131 -1.61 -3.62 -19.23
N ASP A 132 -2.83 -3.61 -19.74
CA ASP A 132 -3.26 -2.63 -20.72
C ASP A 132 -3.59 -1.29 -20.05
N GLU A 133 -3.57 -0.25 -20.86
CA GLU A 133 -3.71 1.14 -20.48
C GLU A 133 -4.96 1.41 -19.62
N ALA A 134 -6.10 0.86 -20.02
CA ALA A 134 -7.37 1.02 -19.31
C ALA A 134 -7.35 0.38 -17.92
N SER A 135 -6.63 -0.73 -17.76
CA SER A 135 -6.53 -1.44 -16.49
C SER A 135 -5.59 -0.77 -15.51
N LEU A 136 -4.49 -0.17 -15.98
CA LEU A 136 -3.53 0.57 -15.15
C LEU A 136 -4.10 1.91 -14.66
N LEU A 137 -4.83 2.62 -15.52
CA LEU A 137 -5.51 3.87 -15.16
C LEU A 137 -6.60 3.64 -14.09
N ASN A 138 -7.37 2.56 -14.21
CA ASN A 138 -8.38 2.20 -13.21
C ASN A 138 -7.77 1.75 -11.85
N LEU A 139 -6.61 1.07 -11.87
CA LEU A 139 -5.92 0.73 -10.61
C LEU A 139 -5.31 1.96 -9.93
N GLY A 140 -4.78 2.91 -10.70
CA GLY A 140 -4.25 4.18 -10.18
C GLY A 140 -5.32 5.01 -9.48
N SER A 141 -6.54 5.07 -10.04
CA SER A 141 -7.65 5.82 -9.43
C SER A 141 -8.23 5.16 -8.17
N ASP A 142 -8.28 3.82 -8.11
CA ASP A 142 -8.92 3.10 -7.01
C ASP A 142 -7.98 2.80 -5.82
N VAL A 143 -6.67 2.70 -6.06
CA VAL A 143 -5.66 2.49 -4.99
C VAL A 143 -5.28 3.83 -4.33
N ALA A 144 -5.40 4.95 -5.05
CA ALA A 144 -5.09 6.29 -4.55
C ALA A 144 -6.10 6.81 -3.51
N SER A 145 -7.28 6.20 -3.35
CA SER A 145 -8.32 6.68 -2.43
C SER A 145 -8.06 6.37 -0.95
N GLY A 146 -6.83 5.98 -0.57
CA GLY A 146 -6.50 5.51 0.78
C GLY A 146 -5.04 5.71 1.18
N ALA A 147 -4.67 6.97 1.45
CA ALA A 147 -3.50 7.49 2.19
C ALA A 147 -2.58 8.40 1.35
N SER A 148 -2.50 9.68 1.74
CA SER A 148 -1.40 10.69 1.65
C SER A 148 -0.43 10.75 0.45
N LEU A 149 -0.64 9.94 -0.59
CA LEU A 149 -0.04 10.02 -1.91
C LEU A 149 -0.89 10.88 -2.84
N GLU A 150 -2.09 11.29 -2.40
CA GLU A 150 -3.00 12.16 -3.13
C GLU A 150 -2.35 13.52 -3.42
N ASP A 151 -1.53 14.07 -2.52
CA ASP A 151 -0.84 15.36 -2.72
C ASP A 151 0.34 15.25 -3.71
N LEU A 152 1.13 14.18 -3.64
CA LEU A 152 2.23 13.93 -4.60
C LEU A 152 1.71 13.48 -5.97
N ALA A 153 0.59 12.75 -6.00
CA ALA A 153 -0.06 12.32 -7.22
C ALA A 153 -0.91 13.43 -7.85
N SER A 154 -1.48 14.36 -7.08
CA SER A 154 -2.21 15.51 -7.63
C SER A 154 -1.26 16.44 -8.39
N GLU A 155 -0.09 16.73 -7.82
CA GLU A 155 0.96 17.53 -8.47
C GLU A 155 1.57 16.81 -9.68
N ALA A 156 1.75 15.48 -9.60
CA ALA A 156 2.18 14.68 -10.76
C ALA A 156 1.09 14.49 -11.82
N SER A 157 -0.20 14.57 -11.45
CA SER A 157 -1.34 14.39 -12.36
C SER A 157 -1.70 15.66 -13.13
N GLU A 158 -1.32 16.85 -12.65
CA GLU A 158 -1.45 18.09 -13.43
C GLU A 158 -0.51 18.12 -14.65
N LEU A 159 0.54 17.28 -14.65
CA LEU A 159 1.48 17.11 -15.77
C LEU A 159 1.03 16.11 -16.85
N VAL A 160 -0.10 15.43 -16.68
CA VAL A 160 -0.60 14.42 -17.64
C VAL A 160 -2.07 14.68 -17.96
N VAL A 161 -2.33 15.46 -19.02
CA VAL A 161 -3.68 15.62 -19.56
C VAL A 161 -4.10 14.40 -20.39
N SER A 162 -5.32 13.97 -20.11
CA SER A 162 -6.20 13.14 -20.92
C SER A 162 -6.43 13.73 -22.32
N GLY A 163 -5.51 13.49 -23.25
CA GLY A 163 -5.64 13.80 -24.67
C GLY A 163 -5.74 12.53 -25.54
N GLU A 164 -6.35 12.65 -26.72
CA GLU A 164 -6.55 11.58 -27.72
C GLU A 164 -5.25 11.10 -28.42
N THR A 165 -4.10 11.21 -27.77
CA THR A 165 -2.81 10.66 -28.22
C THR A 165 -2.69 9.20 -27.77
N PRO A 166 -2.16 8.27 -28.60
CA PRO A 166 -1.97 6.88 -28.16
C PRO A 166 -0.94 6.86 -27.02
N ALA A 167 -1.32 6.37 -25.85
CA ALA A 167 -0.43 6.35 -24.71
C ALA A 167 0.76 5.42 -24.92
N ALA A 168 1.84 5.73 -24.21
CA ALA A 168 3.05 4.92 -24.15
C ALA A 168 2.74 3.44 -23.85
N THR A 169 3.33 2.53 -24.62
CA THR A 169 3.27 1.09 -24.32
C THR A 169 3.98 0.78 -22.99
N ALA A 170 3.65 -0.35 -22.37
CA ALA A 170 4.33 -0.80 -21.14
C ALA A 170 5.86 -0.89 -21.30
N GLU A 171 6.34 -1.22 -22.51
CA GLU A 171 7.77 -1.24 -22.83
C GLU A 171 8.37 0.17 -22.89
N GLN A 172 7.68 1.13 -23.49
CA GLN A 172 8.10 2.54 -23.52
C GLN A 172 8.11 3.16 -22.12
N GLN A 173 7.08 2.92 -21.31
CA GLN A 173 7.02 3.38 -19.91
C GLN A 173 8.16 2.78 -19.07
N ALA A 174 8.46 1.49 -19.27
CA ALA A 174 9.56 0.84 -18.58
C ALA A 174 10.93 1.40 -19.01
N GLN A 175 11.12 1.70 -20.30
CA GLN A 175 12.34 2.33 -20.80
C GLN A 175 12.50 3.76 -20.27
N PHE A 176 11.42 4.54 -20.30
CA PHE A 176 11.39 5.88 -19.73
C PHE A 176 11.71 5.85 -18.23
N GLY A 177 11.07 4.97 -17.45
CA GLY A 177 11.35 4.80 -16.02
C GLY A 177 12.81 4.44 -15.72
N ARG A 178 13.45 3.60 -16.55
CA ARG A 178 14.89 3.31 -16.43
C ARG A 178 15.76 4.54 -16.67
N LYS A 179 15.44 5.34 -17.71
CA LYS A 179 16.16 6.59 -17.98
C LYS A 179 15.98 7.59 -16.85
N LEU A 180 14.77 7.70 -16.28
CA LEU A 180 14.53 8.54 -15.12
C LEU A 180 15.39 8.12 -13.93
N VAL A 181 15.43 6.82 -13.60
CA VAL A 181 16.28 6.29 -12.53
C VAL A 181 17.75 6.60 -12.78
N ASP A 182 18.22 6.50 -14.03
CA ASP A 182 19.61 6.81 -14.37
C ASP A 182 19.94 8.31 -14.24
N ARG A 183 19.05 9.19 -14.71
CA ARG A 183 19.28 10.65 -14.70
C ARG A 183 19.09 11.26 -13.31
N VAL A 184 18.03 10.87 -12.60
CA VAL A 184 17.75 11.34 -11.22
C VAL A 184 18.68 10.67 -10.22
N GLY A 185 18.90 9.36 -10.38
CA GLY A 185 19.75 8.58 -9.48
C GLY A 185 21.18 9.09 -9.44
N GLY A 186 21.71 9.61 -10.55
CA GLY A 186 23.06 10.20 -10.60
C GLY A 186 23.27 11.29 -9.56
N TYR A 187 22.40 12.30 -9.53
CA TYR A 187 22.46 13.43 -8.60
C TYR A 187 22.21 13.02 -7.15
N LEU A 188 21.25 12.13 -6.91
CA LEU A 188 20.96 11.62 -5.56
C LEU A 188 22.15 10.81 -5.02
N ILE A 189 22.66 9.86 -5.80
CA ILE A 189 23.74 8.96 -5.38
C ILE A 189 25.05 9.73 -5.18
N SER A 190 25.37 10.68 -6.06
CA SER A 190 26.63 11.44 -5.96
C SER A 190 26.73 12.25 -4.68
N ASN A 191 25.60 12.69 -4.12
CA ASN A 191 25.55 13.56 -2.96
C ASN A 191 25.38 12.82 -1.62
N LEU A 192 25.33 11.49 -1.61
CA LEU A 192 25.13 10.71 -0.38
C LEU A 192 26.32 10.83 0.59
N PRO A 193 26.13 11.31 1.83
CA PRO A 193 27.21 11.34 2.80
C PRO A 193 27.66 9.93 3.18
N ASN A 194 28.94 9.76 3.53
CA ASN A 194 29.41 8.50 4.09
C ASN A 194 28.74 8.22 5.44
N ALA A 195 28.44 6.95 5.71
CA ALA A 195 27.96 6.53 7.03
C ALA A 195 29.06 6.72 8.09
N SER A 196 28.69 7.11 9.30
CA SER A 196 29.63 7.25 10.44
C SER A 196 30.32 5.92 10.78
N GLY A 197 29.59 4.81 10.66
CA GLY A 197 30.09 3.45 10.87
C GLY A 197 30.50 2.69 9.60
N LEU A 198 30.86 3.38 8.51
CA LEU A 198 31.22 2.71 7.25
C LEU A 198 32.54 1.93 7.39
N ASP A 199 32.50 0.63 7.12
CA ASP A 199 33.65 -0.27 7.10
C ASP A 199 33.60 -1.13 5.83
N VAL A 200 34.71 -1.14 5.08
CA VAL A 200 34.83 -1.90 3.83
C VAL A 200 36.04 -2.81 3.93
N LYS A 201 35.81 -4.11 3.78
CA LYS A 201 36.85 -5.13 3.91
C LYS A 201 36.81 -6.12 2.75
N PRO A 202 37.96 -6.53 2.21
CA PRO A 202 38.01 -7.65 1.29
C PRO A 202 37.68 -8.94 2.04
N VAL A 203 36.86 -9.79 1.44
CA VAL A 203 36.45 -11.09 1.97
C VAL A 203 36.56 -12.17 0.89
N SER A 204 36.48 -13.44 1.28
CA SER A 204 36.35 -14.55 0.33
C SER A 204 35.33 -15.52 0.91
N GLU A 205 34.07 -15.21 0.70
CA GLU A 205 32.94 -15.99 1.20
C GLU A 205 32.12 -16.52 0.03
N ASP A 206 31.67 -17.77 0.13
CA ASP A 206 30.77 -18.35 -0.86
C ASP A 206 29.39 -17.69 -0.77
N VAL A 207 28.88 -17.23 -1.90
CA VAL A 207 27.53 -16.67 -2.02
C VAL A 207 26.61 -17.66 -2.71
N TYR A 208 25.31 -17.56 -2.40
CA TYR A 208 24.29 -18.38 -3.04
C TYR A 208 24.34 -18.20 -4.58
N GLY A 209 24.25 -19.30 -5.34
CA GLY A 209 24.35 -19.25 -6.80
C GLY A 209 25.77 -19.46 -7.39
N GLY A 210 26.78 -19.79 -6.57
CA GLY A 210 28.08 -20.30 -7.05
C GLY A 210 29.19 -19.26 -7.26
N GLY A 211 28.98 -18.03 -6.80
CA GLY A 211 30.00 -16.97 -6.81
C GLY A 211 30.78 -16.87 -5.50
N LYS A 212 31.81 -16.00 -5.50
CA LYS A 212 32.51 -15.58 -4.27
C LYS A 212 32.30 -14.09 -4.06
N ALA A 213 31.86 -13.71 -2.85
CA ALA A 213 31.96 -12.34 -2.40
C ALA A 213 33.43 -11.98 -2.22
N MET A 214 33.80 -10.81 -2.75
CA MET A 214 35.12 -10.21 -2.67
C MET A 214 35.16 -9.05 -1.69
N TRP A 215 34.03 -8.41 -1.42
CA TRP A 215 33.95 -7.27 -0.52
C TRP A 215 32.78 -7.40 0.44
N GLN A 216 33.01 -6.98 1.67
CA GLN A 216 32.02 -6.77 2.70
C GLN A 216 31.94 -5.26 2.97
N VAL A 217 30.74 -4.72 2.97
CA VAL A 217 30.45 -3.32 3.32
C VAL A 217 29.49 -3.32 4.49
N ASP A 218 29.93 -2.80 5.62
CA ASP A 218 29.11 -2.57 6.80
C ASP A 218 28.90 -1.06 6.96
N ALA A 219 27.65 -0.65 7.20
CA ALA A 219 27.32 0.71 7.55
C ALA A 219 26.31 0.70 8.70
N GLY A 220 26.43 1.66 9.62
CA GLY A 220 25.54 1.75 10.75
C GLY A 220 25.42 3.18 11.28
N TRP A 221 24.23 3.47 11.80
CA TRP A 221 23.87 4.73 12.44
C TRP A 221 23.08 4.42 13.71
N ASN A 222 23.35 5.14 14.79
CA ASN A 222 22.64 4.99 16.05
C ASN A 222 22.05 6.33 16.50
N GLY A 223 20.81 6.31 16.97
CA GLY A 223 20.10 7.48 17.48
C GLY A 223 20.24 8.69 16.56
N MET A 224 20.72 9.79 17.13
CA MET A 224 20.89 11.08 16.43
C MET A 224 21.85 11.04 15.23
N GLU A 225 22.71 10.03 15.09
CA GLU A 225 23.55 9.90 13.89
C GLU A 225 22.72 9.77 12.60
N MET A 226 21.54 9.15 12.67
CA MET A 226 20.62 9.08 11.53
C MET A 226 20.07 10.46 11.17
N PHE A 227 19.73 11.25 12.18
CA PHE A 227 19.22 12.59 11.99
C PHE A 227 20.29 13.49 11.34
N ASP A 228 21.49 13.45 11.91
CA ASP A 228 22.62 14.25 11.48
C ASP A 228 23.06 13.88 10.06
N TRP A 229 23.04 12.59 9.72
CA TRP A 229 23.38 12.11 8.38
C TRP A 229 22.38 12.59 7.33
N ALA A 230 21.07 12.47 7.58
CA ALA A 230 20.06 12.93 6.64
C ALA A 230 20.06 14.46 6.50
N HIS A 231 20.30 15.20 7.57
CA HIS A 231 20.47 16.66 7.48
C HIS A 231 21.70 17.02 6.63
N ALA A 232 22.82 16.31 6.82
CA ALA A 232 24.00 16.48 5.98
C ALA A 232 23.71 16.12 4.51
N TYR A 233 22.86 15.13 4.24
CA TYR A 233 22.49 14.75 2.89
C TYR A 233 21.66 15.82 2.19
N VAL A 234 20.61 16.35 2.84
CA VAL A 234 19.80 17.46 2.29
C VAL A 234 20.69 18.67 1.99
N LYS A 235 21.62 19.00 2.90
CA LYS A 235 22.60 20.08 2.67
C LYS A 235 23.57 19.80 1.53
N ALA A 236 23.98 18.54 1.34
CA ALA A 236 24.85 18.15 0.23
C ALA A 236 24.14 18.32 -1.11
N LEU A 237 22.88 17.89 -1.22
CA LEU A 237 22.03 18.12 -2.38
C LEU A 237 21.89 19.62 -2.68
N LEU A 238 21.47 20.41 -1.68
CA LEU A 238 21.31 21.86 -1.83
C LEU A 238 22.60 22.58 -2.26
N ALA A 239 23.77 22.07 -1.87
CA ALA A 239 25.06 22.64 -2.25
C ALA A 239 25.49 22.31 -3.69
N ASP A 240 24.94 21.26 -4.30
CA ASP A 240 25.31 20.77 -5.64
C ASP A 240 24.38 21.30 -6.73
N SER A 241 24.38 22.62 -6.91
CA SER A 241 23.59 23.29 -7.96
C SER A 241 23.98 22.82 -9.37
N GLN A 242 25.23 22.42 -9.59
CA GLN A 242 25.66 21.89 -10.88
C GLN A 242 25.06 20.51 -11.15
N GLY A 243 25.06 19.61 -10.16
CA GLY A 243 24.43 18.30 -10.26
C GLY A 243 22.91 18.40 -10.44
N LEU A 244 22.25 19.33 -9.74
CA LEU A 244 20.82 19.62 -9.90
C LEU A 244 20.50 20.06 -11.35
N ASN A 245 21.27 21.00 -11.88
CA ASN A 245 21.15 21.44 -13.28
C ASN A 245 21.34 20.26 -14.25
N ALA A 246 22.37 19.44 -14.05
CA ALA A 246 22.64 18.29 -14.91
C ALA A 246 21.54 17.21 -14.83
N MET A 247 20.93 17.01 -13.67
CA MET A 247 19.78 16.13 -13.52
C MET A 247 18.57 16.66 -14.28
N LEU A 248 18.22 17.95 -14.12
CA LEU A 248 17.08 18.57 -14.81
C LEU A 248 17.28 18.58 -16.33
N ASP A 249 18.51 18.87 -16.78
CA ASP A 249 18.92 18.74 -18.17
C ASP A 249 18.69 17.31 -18.70
N GLY A 250 19.15 16.31 -17.95
CA GLY A 250 18.95 14.90 -18.30
C GLY A 250 17.50 14.44 -18.25
N LEU A 251 16.70 14.99 -17.34
CA LEU A 251 15.25 14.75 -17.26
C LEU A 251 14.54 15.32 -18.49
N PHE A 252 14.86 16.56 -18.86
CA PHE A 252 14.34 17.20 -20.07
C PHE A 252 14.69 16.37 -21.31
N GLU A 253 15.95 15.95 -21.47
CA GLU A 253 16.36 15.05 -22.57
C GLU A 253 15.54 13.76 -22.59
N ALA A 254 15.30 13.13 -21.43
CA ALA A 254 14.54 11.90 -21.35
C ALA A 254 13.07 12.11 -21.76
N LEU A 255 12.46 13.25 -21.42
CA LEU A 255 11.11 13.61 -21.84
C LEU A 255 11.04 13.84 -23.36
N GLN A 256 12.03 14.52 -23.94
CA GLN A 256 12.10 14.74 -25.39
C GLN A 256 12.32 13.46 -26.20
N GLU A 257 13.07 12.51 -25.64
CA GLU A 257 13.28 11.19 -26.25
C GLU A 257 12.03 10.29 -26.17
N HIS A 258 11.05 10.64 -25.33
CA HIS A 258 9.82 9.89 -25.11
C HIS A 258 8.57 10.79 -25.22
N PRO A 259 8.28 11.34 -26.42
CA PRO A 259 7.13 12.23 -26.62
C PRO A 259 5.77 11.55 -26.33
N GLU A 260 5.72 10.21 -26.32
CA GLU A 260 4.56 9.43 -25.87
C GLU A 260 4.16 9.67 -24.41
N MET A 261 5.05 10.26 -23.61
CA MET A 261 4.76 10.66 -22.22
C MET A 261 3.93 11.95 -22.13
N ASN A 262 3.70 12.64 -23.27
CA ASN A 262 2.87 13.84 -23.37
C ASN A 262 3.21 14.93 -22.33
N ALA A 263 4.50 15.13 -22.05
CA ALA A 263 4.93 16.15 -21.10
C ALA A 263 4.52 17.55 -21.58
N LEU A 264 4.00 18.35 -20.66
CA LEU A 264 3.55 19.71 -20.92
C LEU A 264 4.50 20.72 -20.30
N ASN A 265 4.60 21.89 -20.91
CA ASN A 265 5.21 23.06 -20.31
C ASN A 265 4.21 23.82 -19.40
N GLU A 266 4.66 24.92 -18.80
CA GLU A 266 3.85 25.70 -17.86
C GLU A 266 2.57 26.30 -18.46
N ASP A 267 2.52 26.49 -19.78
CA ASP A 267 1.36 27.00 -20.50
C ASP A 267 0.35 25.88 -20.86
N GLY A 268 0.65 24.63 -20.49
CA GLY A 268 -0.16 23.46 -20.84
C GLY A 268 0.01 22.99 -22.30
N GLU A 269 1.05 23.45 -22.98
CA GLU A 269 1.40 23.04 -24.35
C GLU A 269 2.46 21.92 -24.32
N PRO A 270 2.57 21.07 -25.36
CA PRO A 270 3.59 20.03 -25.41
C PRO A 270 5.00 20.61 -25.27
N LEU A 271 5.79 19.98 -24.40
CA LEU A 271 7.17 20.37 -24.10
C LEU A 271 8.02 20.33 -25.39
N GLN A 272 8.73 21.41 -25.67
CA GLN A 272 9.55 21.58 -26.87
C GLN A 272 10.99 21.97 -26.53
N ASP A 273 11.93 21.78 -27.46
CA ASP A 273 13.35 22.10 -27.25
C ASP A 273 13.59 23.56 -26.81
N GLY A 274 12.72 24.48 -27.23
CA GLY A 274 12.76 25.89 -26.84
C GLY A 274 12.44 26.14 -25.36
N ASP A 275 11.76 25.20 -24.70
CA ASP A 275 11.33 25.29 -23.29
C ASP A 275 12.43 24.83 -22.32
N LYS A 276 13.56 24.34 -22.83
CA LYS A 276 14.63 23.75 -22.03
C LYS A 276 15.18 24.73 -20.97
N GLU A 277 15.35 25.99 -21.35
CA GLU A 277 15.93 27.00 -20.46
C GLU A 277 14.98 27.33 -19.29
N SER A 278 13.68 27.51 -19.55
CA SER A 278 12.68 27.73 -18.51
C SER A 278 12.50 26.47 -17.66
N PHE A 279 12.33 25.30 -18.27
CA PHE A 279 12.19 24.02 -17.54
C PHE A 279 13.31 23.80 -16.50
N ILE A 280 14.56 24.07 -16.90
CA ILE A 280 15.71 23.94 -15.99
C ILE A 280 15.71 25.06 -14.95
N ALA A 281 15.39 26.30 -15.33
CA ALA A 281 15.35 27.42 -14.40
C ALA A 281 14.27 27.24 -13.31
N ASP A 282 13.05 26.94 -13.73
CA ASP A 282 11.87 26.75 -12.86
C ASP A 282 12.07 25.52 -11.98
N GLY A 283 12.53 24.40 -12.57
CA GLY A 283 12.88 23.19 -11.82
C GLY A 283 13.99 23.41 -10.78
N ASN A 284 14.99 24.25 -11.09
CA ASN A 284 16.01 24.62 -10.10
C ASN A 284 15.43 25.46 -8.98
N GLU A 285 14.61 26.46 -9.31
CA GLU A 285 13.99 27.34 -8.31
C GLU A 285 13.15 26.51 -7.33
N THR A 286 12.22 25.72 -7.85
CA THR A 286 11.33 24.87 -7.05
C THR A 286 12.10 23.84 -6.22
N LEU A 287 13.04 23.11 -6.81
CA LEU A 287 13.77 22.07 -6.06
C LEU A 287 14.74 22.66 -5.03
N ASN A 288 15.35 23.81 -5.30
CA ASN A 288 16.19 24.49 -4.30
C ASN A 288 15.34 25.03 -3.16
N GLU A 289 14.16 25.60 -3.42
CA GLU A 289 13.23 26.04 -2.38
C GLU A 289 12.83 24.86 -1.48
N ILE A 290 12.42 23.73 -2.05
CA ILE A 290 12.07 22.52 -1.28
C ILE A 290 13.25 22.02 -0.44
N LEU A 291 14.45 21.96 -1.01
CA LEU A 291 15.65 21.50 -0.29
C LEU A 291 16.07 22.48 0.81
N GLN A 292 15.92 23.78 0.56
CA GLN A 292 16.20 24.84 1.53
C GLN A 292 15.21 24.77 2.69
N ASP A 293 13.91 24.73 2.42
CA ASP A 293 12.85 24.61 3.43
C ASP A 293 13.02 23.35 4.26
N ALA A 294 13.39 22.22 3.62
CA ALA A 294 13.71 20.99 4.33
C ALA A 294 14.93 21.16 5.26
N ALA A 295 16.02 21.76 4.78
CA ALA A 295 17.21 22.01 5.59
C ALA A 295 16.94 22.95 6.77
N GLU A 296 16.18 24.02 6.54
CA GLU A 296 15.77 24.99 7.57
C GLU A 296 14.85 24.33 8.60
N SER A 297 13.82 23.61 8.15
CA SER A 297 12.90 22.87 9.05
C SER A 297 13.65 21.85 9.91
N MET A 298 14.63 21.15 9.35
CA MET A 298 15.47 20.22 10.11
C MET A 298 16.34 20.94 11.14
N GLN A 299 16.87 22.12 10.81
CA GLN A 299 17.63 22.94 11.74
C GLN A 299 16.74 23.46 12.88
N GLU A 300 15.55 23.98 12.58
CA GLU A 300 14.59 24.45 13.57
C GLU A 300 14.20 23.36 14.55
N VAL A 301 13.81 22.17 14.05
CA VAL A 301 13.43 21.05 14.91
C VAL A 301 14.58 20.57 15.79
N ARG A 302 15.83 20.67 15.30
CA ARG A 302 17.01 20.40 16.13
C ARG A 302 17.15 21.41 17.27
N GLU A 303 16.95 22.70 16.99
CA GLU A 303 17.07 23.77 17.98
C GLU A 303 15.96 23.77 19.02
N GLU A 304 14.73 23.44 18.62
CA GLU A 304 13.60 23.28 19.53
C GLU A 304 13.78 22.11 20.53
N GLY A 305 14.66 21.16 20.22
CA GLY A 305 14.92 19.97 21.03
C GLY A 305 13.79 18.93 21.01
N GLY A 306 14.06 17.79 21.68
CA GLY A 306 13.13 16.66 21.79
C GLY A 306 13.32 15.58 20.73
N LEU A 307 14.25 15.77 19.79
CA LEU A 307 14.62 14.73 18.82
C LEU A 307 15.29 13.53 19.48
N GLU A 308 15.95 13.72 20.62
CA GLU A 308 16.59 12.68 21.40
C GLU A 308 15.58 11.66 21.95
N GLU A 309 14.32 12.07 22.14
CA GLU A 309 13.20 11.18 22.47
C GLU A 309 12.69 10.41 21.24
N MET A 310 12.92 10.90 20.01
CA MET A 310 12.57 10.19 18.78
C MET A 310 13.69 9.23 18.32
N PHE A 311 14.92 9.69 18.42
CA PHE A 311 16.13 9.02 17.95
C PHE A 311 17.01 8.63 19.15
N THR A 312 16.44 7.82 20.04
CA THR A 312 17.16 7.32 21.21
C THR A 312 18.38 6.47 20.82
N PRO A 313 19.34 6.23 21.73
CA PRO A 313 20.45 5.32 21.46
C PRO A 313 20.05 3.87 21.12
N ALA A 314 18.79 3.49 21.38
CA ALA A 314 18.24 2.18 21.03
C ALA A 314 17.66 2.15 19.59
N SER A 315 17.41 3.31 18.99
CA SER A 315 17.10 3.43 17.57
C SER A 315 18.37 3.27 16.74
N ALA A 316 18.36 2.42 15.71
CA ALA A 316 19.53 2.16 14.88
C ALA A 316 19.14 1.71 13.48
N LEU A 317 19.97 2.09 12.50
CA LEU A 317 19.98 1.53 11.15
C LEU A 317 21.30 0.79 10.96
N LYS A 318 21.24 -0.46 10.50
CA LYS A 318 22.42 -1.28 10.16
C LYS A 318 22.24 -1.85 8.77
N VAL A 319 23.30 -1.82 7.98
CA VAL A 319 23.35 -2.33 6.62
C VAL A 319 24.60 -3.16 6.48
N HIS A 320 24.45 -4.40 6.01
CA HIS A 320 25.53 -5.32 5.69
C HIS A 320 25.36 -5.79 4.24
N LEU A 321 26.35 -5.53 3.41
CA LEU A 321 26.38 -5.92 2.00
C LEU A 321 27.55 -6.87 1.75
N MET A 322 27.32 -7.82 0.86
CA MET A 322 28.38 -8.62 0.25
C MET A 322 28.38 -8.41 -1.26
N LEU A 323 29.53 -8.04 -1.80
CA LEU A 323 29.74 -7.73 -3.21
C LEU A 323 30.74 -8.69 -3.83
N ASP A 324 30.57 -9.01 -5.10
CA ASP A 324 31.58 -9.75 -5.86
C ASP A 324 32.60 -8.84 -6.56
N GLY A 325 33.49 -9.44 -7.37
CA GLY A 325 34.51 -8.70 -8.11
C GLY A 325 33.97 -7.79 -9.22
N SER A 326 32.70 -7.95 -9.61
CA SER A 326 32.01 -7.11 -10.58
C SER A 326 31.17 -6.01 -9.90
N LEU A 327 31.27 -5.87 -8.58
CA LEU A 327 30.49 -4.93 -7.75
C LEU A 327 28.99 -5.26 -7.68
N ASP A 328 28.58 -6.47 -8.03
CA ASP A 328 27.18 -6.88 -7.88
C ASP A 328 26.91 -7.19 -6.41
N ILE A 329 25.80 -6.66 -5.89
CA ILE A 329 25.26 -7.05 -4.59
C ILE A 329 24.84 -8.52 -4.67
N ARG A 330 25.45 -9.35 -3.83
CA ARG A 330 25.16 -10.78 -3.70
C ARG A 330 24.40 -11.09 -2.42
N LYS A 331 24.64 -10.32 -1.36
CA LYS A 331 23.84 -10.33 -0.13
C LYS A 331 23.56 -8.91 0.36
N LEU A 332 22.37 -8.72 0.89
CA LEU A 332 21.93 -7.54 1.64
C LEU A 332 21.27 -8.03 2.93
N ASP A 333 21.73 -7.54 4.07
CA ASP A 333 21.02 -7.63 5.36
C ASP A 333 20.96 -6.23 5.95
N ALA A 334 19.77 -5.62 5.91
CA ALA A 334 19.51 -4.32 6.49
C ALA A 334 18.50 -4.45 7.63
N SER A 335 18.75 -3.77 8.74
CA SER A 335 17.85 -3.71 9.89
C SER A 335 17.67 -2.27 10.36
N LEU A 336 16.44 -1.82 10.42
CA LEU A 336 16.03 -0.57 11.06
C LEU A 336 15.29 -0.93 12.36
N THR A 337 15.71 -0.34 13.46
CA THR A 337 14.99 -0.36 14.74
C THR A 337 14.70 1.08 15.12
N TRP A 338 13.43 1.40 15.35
CA TRP A 338 12.99 2.65 15.93
C TRP A 338 12.41 2.37 17.31
N GLN A 339 12.99 3.00 18.32
CA GLN A 339 12.55 2.89 19.71
C GLN A 339 12.48 4.30 20.32
N PRO A 340 11.30 4.90 20.41
CA PRO A 340 11.14 6.20 21.04
C PRO A 340 11.38 6.14 22.56
N GLY A 341 11.68 7.29 23.14
CA GLY A 341 11.86 7.47 24.57
C GLY A 341 10.52 7.49 25.33
N PRO A 342 10.55 7.32 26.66
CA PRO A 342 9.36 7.13 27.48
C PRO A 342 8.40 8.34 27.43
N ALA A 343 8.91 9.56 27.27
CA ALA A 343 8.07 10.76 27.21
C ALA A 343 7.12 10.75 26.00
N MET A 344 7.58 10.22 24.85
CA MET A 344 6.72 10.06 23.67
C MET A 344 5.74 8.88 23.78
N ALA A 345 6.07 7.87 24.58
CA ALA A 345 5.16 6.76 24.84
C ALA A 345 4.02 7.15 25.82
N GLU A 346 4.22 8.18 26.63
CA GLU A 346 3.26 8.68 27.62
C GLU A 346 2.37 9.85 27.11
N GLU A 347 2.85 10.67 26.16
CA GLU A 347 2.16 11.90 25.74
C GLU A 347 1.22 11.79 24.52
N ASP A 348 1.22 10.70 23.74
CA ASP A 348 0.39 10.55 22.52
C ASP A 348 -0.37 9.20 22.44
N GLU A 349 -1.52 9.20 21.76
CA GLU A 349 -2.48 8.08 21.49
C GLU A 349 -1.89 6.81 20.85
N PHE A 350 -0.57 6.67 20.73
CA PHE A 350 0.12 5.57 20.05
C PHE A 350 1.05 4.79 21.01
N PRO A 351 0.56 3.69 21.61
CA PRO A 351 1.27 2.93 22.63
C PRO A 351 2.28 1.93 22.01
N ILE A 352 3.21 2.44 21.19
CA ILE A 352 4.27 1.66 20.53
C ILE A 352 5.58 1.82 21.29
N ARG A 353 6.17 0.71 21.73
CA ARG A 353 7.50 0.67 22.36
C ARG A 353 8.63 0.61 21.35
N SER A 354 8.46 -0.16 20.28
CA SER A 354 9.44 -0.23 19.20
C SER A 354 8.82 -0.69 17.89
N VAL A 355 9.42 -0.27 16.78
CA VAL A 355 9.17 -0.82 15.45
C VAL A 355 10.51 -1.31 14.91
N SER A 356 10.55 -2.53 14.41
CA SER A 356 11.72 -3.05 13.71
C SER A 356 11.35 -3.54 12.33
N LEU A 357 12.19 -3.22 11.36
CA LEU A 357 12.11 -3.70 9.99
C LEU A 357 13.44 -4.37 9.65
N ARG A 358 13.39 -5.58 9.11
CA ARG A 358 14.56 -6.28 8.59
C ARG A 358 14.33 -6.71 7.16
N VAL A 359 15.28 -6.40 6.28
CA VAL A 359 15.31 -6.78 4.87
C VAL A 359 16.53 -7.66 4.64
N GLN A 360 16.30 -8.87 4.18
CA GLN A 360 17.35 -9.81 3.79
C GLN A 360 17.15 -10.21 2.34
N MET A 361 18.23 -10.20 1.55
CA MET A 361 18.20 -10.61 0.15
C MET A 361 19.50 -11.30 -0.23
N ASP A 362 19.39 -12.41 -0.93
CA ASP A 362 20.48 -13.00 -1.72
C ASP A 362 20.17 -12.81 -3.21
N SER A 363 21.17 -12.50 -4.02
CA SER A 363 21.03 -12.32 -5.47
C SER A 363 22.14 -12.98 -6.28
N TRP A 364 21.76 -13.60 -7.40
CA TRP A 364 22.64 -14.30 -8.33
C TRP A 364 22.15 -14.11 -9.77
N ASN A 365 22.94 -14.56 -10.75
CA ASN A 365 22.65 -14.38 -12.18
C ASN A 365 22.33 -12.92 -12.56
N VAL A 366 22.98 -11.96 -11.89
CA VAL A 366 22.87 -10.52 -12.21
C VAL A 366 23.48 -10.28 -13.59
N ASP A 367 22.74 -9.62 -14.47
CA ASP A 367 23.09 -9.41 -15.89
C ASP A 367 23.47 -10.71 -16.62
N GLY A 368 22.88 -11.82 -16.17
CA GLY A 368 23.08 -13.16 -16.69
C GLY A 368 21.82 -13.74 -17.35
N PRO A 369 21.87 -14.99 -17.81
CA PRO A 369 20.70 -15.65 -18.39
C PRO A 369 19.68 -15.96 -17.29
N VAL A 370 18.59 -15.21 -17.26
CA VAL A 370 17.44 -15.44 -16.36
C VAL A 370 16.21 -15.75 -17.20
N ARG A 371 15.38 -16.69 -16.71
CA ARG A 371 14.10 -17.02 -17.34
C ARG A 371 12.99 -17.03 -16.30
N ALA A 372 12.11 -16.06 -16.38
CA ALA A 372 10.96 -15.95 -15.49
C ALA A 372 9.86 -16.96 -15.88
N ASP A 373 9.08 -17.36 -14.89
CA ASP A 373 7.91 -18.21 -15.11
C ASP A 373 6.81 -17.40 -15.83
N ARG A 374 6.07 -18.04 -16.74
CA ARG A 374 5.10 -17.33 -17.59
C ARG A 374 3.71 -17.26 -16.94
N PRO A 375 2.95 -16.17 -17.15
CA PRO A 375 1.58 -16.08 -16.67
C PRO A 375 0.66 -17.04 -17.42
N GLU A 376 0.18 -18.05 -16.71
CA GLU A 376 -0.87 -18.96 -17.18
C GLU A 376 -2.24 -18.49 -16.69
N VAL A 377 -3.13 -18.14 -17.62
CA VAL A 377 -4.50 -17.70 -17.32
C VAL A 377 -5.44 -18.89 -17.41
N ALA A 378 -6.10 -19.22 -16.30
CA ALA A 378 -7.18 -20.21 -16.30
C ALA A 378 -8.45 -19.58 -16.90
N SER A 379 -9.28 -20.37 -17.57
CA SER A 379 -10.52 -19.88 -18.21
C SER A 379 -11.53 -19.30 -17.22
N ASP A 380 -11.42 -19.64 -15.93
CA ASP A 380 -12.29 -19.16 -14.84
C ASP A 380 -11.58 -18.18 -13.89
N SER A 381 -10.46 -17.60 -14.32
CA SER A 381 -9.72 -16.62 -13.52
C SER A 381 -10.57 -15.40 -13.15
N TRP A 382 -10.24 -14.78 -12.03
CA TRP A 382 -10.77 -13.48 -11.67
C TRP A 382 -10.04 -12.37 -12.40
N ASP A 383 -10.81 -11.44 -12.95
CA ASP A 383 -10.30 -10.10 -13.26
C ASP A 383 -10.13 -9.31 -11.95
N LEU A 384 -9.01 -8.60 -11.77
CA LEU A 384 -8.67 -7.92 -10.52
C LEU A 384 -9.73 -6.87 -10.13
N THR A 385 -10.12 -5.98 -11.06
CA THR A 385 -11.11 -4.93 -10.81
C THR A 385 -12.44 -5.56 -10.38
N ARG A 386 -12.91 -6.54 -11.15
CA ARG A 386 -14.14 -7.26 -10.82
C ARG A 386 -14.06 -8.00 -9.47
N TRP A 387 -12.89 -8.51 -9.11
CA TRP A 387 -12.69 -9.20 -7.84
C TRP A 387 -12.73 -8.22 -6.66
N MET A 388 -12.11 -7.05 -6.80
CA MET A 388 -12.16 -5.97 -5.80
C MET A 388 -13.58 -5.42 -5.61
N GLU A 389 -14.34 -5.24 -6.69
CA GLU A 389 -15.74 -4.79 -6.66
C GLU A 389 -16.73 -5.84 -6.11
N SER A 390 -16.32 -7.10 -5.99
CA SER A 390 -17.24 -8.21 -5.70
C SER A 390 -17.88 -8.15 -4.31
N GLY A 391 -17.39 -7.25 -3.44
CA GLY A 391 -17.85 -7.05 -2.08
C GLY A 391 -17.21 -8.05 -1.10
N PRO A 392 -17.04 -7.68 0.19
CA PRO A 392 -16.25 -8.47 1.15
C PRO A 392 -16.78 -9.89 1.36
N SER A 393 -18.11 -10.04 1.29
CA SER A 393 -18.80 -11.32 1.46
C SER A 393 -18.55 -12.32 0.32
N ARG A 394 -18.39 -11.81 -0.91
CA ARG A 394 -18.10 -12.61 -2.09
C ARG A 394 -16.63 -12.97 -2.13
N LEU A 395 -15.76 -12.02 -1.78
CA LEU A 395 -14.32 -12.23 -1.64
C LEU A 395 -14.03 -13.44 -0.73
N LEU A 396 -14.64 -13.51 0.46
CA LEU A 396 -14.47 -14.66 1.37
C LEU A 396 -14.95 -16.00 0.79
N ARG A 397 -15.99 -16.00 -0.05
CA ARG A 397 -16.51 -17.23 -0.66
C ARG A 397 -15.56 -17.83 -1.67
N ASP A 398 -14.68 -17.03 -2.25
CA ASP A 398 -13.69 -17.49 -3.22
C ASP A 398 -12.49 -18.16 -2.57
N PHE A 399 -12.36 -18.12 -1.25
CA PHE A 399 -11.37 -18.89 -0.53
C PHE A 399 -11.91 -20.27 -0.08
N ASP A 400 -11.03 -21.26 -0.01
CA ASP A 400 -11.24 -22.51 0.72
C ASP A 400 -11.36 -22.19 2.21
N LYS A 401 -12.44 -22.65 2.85
CA LYS A 401 -12.74 -22.39 4.26
C LYS A 401 -11.68 -22.99 5.20
N ASN A 402 -10.91 -23.96 4.74
CA ASN A 402 -9.84 -24.58 5.51
C ASN A 402 -8.50 -23.86 5.37
N SER A 403 -8.36 -22.93 4.42
CA SER A 403 -7.11 -22.21 4.19
C SER A 403 -6.79 -21.22 5.31
N ASP A 404 -5.51 -20.95 5.47
CA ASP A 404 -5.04 -19.96 6.42
C ASP A 404 -5.42 -18.53 6.00
N ALA A 405 -5.47 -18.25 4.70
CA ALA A 405 -5.96 -16.98 4.16
C ALA A 405 -7.43 -16.75 4.51
N TYR A 406 -8.29 -17.76 4.34
CA TYR A 406 -9.69 -17.66 4.73
C TYR A 406 -9.83 -17.38 6.22
N LYS A 407 -9.12 -18.14 7.06
CA LYS A 407 -9.18 -17.95 8.52
C LYS A 407 -8.76 -16.55 8.89
N LEU A 408 -7.61 -16.06 8.37
CA LEU A 408 -7.11 -14.70 8.59
C LEU A 408 -8.14 -13.63 8.22
N LEU A 409 -8.63 -13.67 6.98
CA LEU A 409 -9.59 -12.69 6.48
C LEU A 409 -10.90 -12.71 7.29
N LYS A 410 -11.39 -13.91 7.60
CA LYS A 410 -12.66 -14.15 8.29
C LYS A 410 -12.59 -13.77 9.78
N ASN A 411 -11.70 -14.43 10.53
CA ASN A 411 -11.73 -14.41 11.99
C ASN A 411 -10.96 -13.21 12.52
N GLU A 412 -9.75 -12.99 12.00
CA GLU A 412 -8.87 -11.92 12.45
C GLU A 412 -9.23 -10.57 11.80
N LEU A 413 -9.46 -10.48 10.48
CA LEU A 413 -9.70 -9.19 9.80
C LEU A 413 -11.17 -8.78 9.61
N GLN A 414 -12.15 -9.64 9.93
CA GLN A 414 -13.58 -9.37 9.70
C GLN A 414 -13.97 -9.00 8.27
N ALA A 415 -13.29 -9.54 7.25
CA ALA A 415 -13.70 -9.33 5.86
C ALA A 415 -15.15 -9.81 5.59
N GLY A 416 -15.77 -10.54 6.52
CA GLY A 416 -17.16 -10.97 6.44
C GLY A 416 -18.16 -10.11 7.21
N LYS A 417 -17.73 -9.06 7.92
CA LYS A 417 -18.63 -8.20 8.68
C LYS A 417 -19.35 -7.24 7.73
N GLN A 418 -20.66 -7.20 7.84
CA GLN A 418 -21.52 -6.27 7.11
C GLN A 418 -22.37 -5.52 8.13
N SER A 419 -22.49 -4.21 7.97
CA SER A 419 -23.24 -3.38 8.91
C SER A 419 -23.94 -2.23 8.19
N ALA A 420 -25.17 -1.95 8.62
CA ALA A 420 -25.97 -0.80 8.20
C ALA A 420 -26.32 0.01 9.44
N VAL A 421 -25.82 1.24 9.55
CA VAL A 421 -26.11 2.14 10.67
C VAL A 421 -27.09 3.22 10.20
N PHE A 422 -28.18 3.37 10.94
CA PHE A 422 -29.22 4.38 10.68
C PHE A 422 -29.34 5.32 11.86
N TYR A 423 -29.32 6.61 11.60
CA TYR A 423 -29.43 7.65 12.63
C TYR A 423 -30.86 8.19 12.69
N SER A 424 -31.19 8.82 13.83
CA SER A 424 -32.48 9.45 14.08
C SER A 424 -32.74 10.70 13.26
N ASP A 425 -31.69 11.29 12.70
CA ASP A 425 -31.65 12.52 11.93
C ASP A 425 -30.68 12.37 10.74
N GLY A 426 -30.70 13.33 9.82
CA GLY A 426 -29.87 13.31 8.61
C GLY A 426 -30.46 12.54 7.42
N TYR A 427 -29.63 12.37 6.39
CA TYR A 427 -30.00 11.70 5.14
C TYR A 427 -30.16 10.20 5.38
N GLN A 428 -31.25 9.59 4.89
CA GLN A 428 -31.61 8.18 5.14
C GLN A 428 -31.86 7.83 6.63
N SER A 429 -32.40 8.79 7.38
CA SER A 429 -32.82 8.58 8.77
C SER A 429 -33.85 7.47 8.94
N LEU A 430 -33.82 6.83 10.11
CA LEU A 430 -34.82 5.86 10.51
C LEU A 430 -36.14 6.56 10.92
N ILE A 431 -37.25 5.83 10.89
CA ILE A 431 -38.56 6.32 11.37
C ILE A 431 -38.96 5.54 12.62
N SER A 432 -39.20 6.26 13.72
CA SER A 432 -39.81 5.68 14.92
C SER A 432 -41.33 5.83 14.87
N MET A 433 -42.04 4.70 14.78
CA MET A 433 -43.49 4.68 14.77
C MET A 433 -44.06 4.83 16.19
N PRO A 434 -45.22 5.50 16.37
CA PRO A 434 -45.90 5.57 17.66
C PRO A 434 -46.24 4.20 18.26
N SER A 435 -46.40 3.18 17.40
CA SER A 435 -46.62 1.79 17.78
C SER A 435 -45.37 1.06 18.29
N GLY A 436 -44.23 1.75 18.37
CA GLY A 436 -42.97 1.24 18.93
C GLY A 436 -42.06 0.50 17.94
N GLN A 437 -42.39 0.45 16.65
CA GLN A 437 -41.52 -0.12 15.63
C GLN A 437 -40.59 0.93 15.04
N THR A 438 -39.33 0.55 14.80
CA THR A 438 -38.38 1.36 14.02
C THR A 438 -38.36 0.87 12.58
N LEU A 439 -38.55 1.77 11.64
CA LEU A 439 -38.46 1.50 10.21
C LEU A 439 -37.16 2.07 9.65
N VAL A 440 -36.53 1.34 8.74
CA VAL A 440 -35.29 1.76 8.06
C VAL A 440 -35.48 1.73 6.55
N PRO A 441 -34.78 2.58 5.77
CA PRO A 441 -34.83 2.56 4.32
C PRO A 441 -34.35 1.20 3.78
N LEU A 442 -35.21 0.52 3.00
CA LEU A 442 -34.91 -0.83 2.51
C LEU A 442 -33.66 -0.87 1.66
N ARG A 443 -33.52 0.06 0.70
CA ARG A 443 -32.43 0.04 -0.29
C ARG A 443 -31.07 0.20 0.40
N SER A 444 -30.99 1.13 1.35
CA SER A 444 -29.80 1.38 2.15
C SER A 444 -29.43 0.15 2.97
N LEU A 445 -30.40 -0.42 3.69
CA LEU A 445 -30.19 -1.65 4.46
C LEU A 445 -29.65 -2.79 3.60
N THR A 446 -30.27 -3.02 2.45
CA THR A 446 -29.85 -4.13 1.58
C THR A 446 -28.49 -3.86 0.95
N SER A 447 -28.22 -2.62 0.53
CA SER A 447 -26.93 -2.26 -0.07
C SER A 447 -25.78 -2.46 0.90
N SER A 448 -25.92 -2.01 2.15
CA SER A 448 -24.92 -2.19 3.22
C SER A 448 -24.67 -3.65 3.62
N LEU A 449 -25.57 -4.57 3.23
CA LEU A 449 -25.48 -6.00 3.54
C LEU A 449 -25.19 -6.87 2.30
N ASP A 450 -24.69 -6.29 1.21
CA ASP A 450 -24.48 -6.95 -0.10
C ASP A 450 -25.72 -7.70 -0.62
N ALA A 451 -26.91 -7.12 -0.41
CA ALA A 451 -28.17 -7.62 -0.93
C ALA A 451 -28.72 -6.69 -2.01
N SER A 452 -29.26 -7.28 -3.08
CA SER A 452 -29.84 -6.54 -4.20
C SER A 452 -31.36 -6.43 -4.06
N VAL A 453 -31.92 -5.31 -4.52
CA VAL A 453 -33.36 -5.04 -4.50
C VAL A 453 -33.85 -4.75 -5.91
N THR A 454 -34.86 -5.51 -6.34
CA THR A 454 -35.53 -5.31 -7.63
C THR A 454 -37.05 -5.24 -7.43
N TYR A 455 -37.74 -4.47 -8.26
CA TYR A 455 -39.20 -4.41 -8.25
C TYR A 455 -39.78 -5.22 -9.40
N ASP A 456 -40.71 -6.11 -9.10
CA ASP A 456 -41.47 -6.89 -10.08
C ASP A 456 -42.85 -6.25 -10.27
N GLY A 457 -43.00 -5.52 -11.39
CA GLY A 457 -44.24 -4.83 -11.72
C GLY A 457 -45.43 -5.76 -11.96
N ALA A 458 -45.20 -6.97 -12.47
CA ALA A 458 -46.26 -7.95 -12.74
C ALA A 458 -46.82 -8.52 -11.42
N ARG A 459 -45.94 -8.81 -10.46
CA ARG A 459 -46.31 -9.33 -9.14
C ARG A 459 -46.67 -8.24 -8.14
N LYS A 460 -46.38 -6.97 -8.45
CA LYS A 460 -46.47 -5.81 -7.54
C LYS A 460 -45.72 -6.07 -6.21
N LYS A 461 -44.52 -6.65 -6.32
CA LYS A 461 -43.70 -7.08 -5.18
C LYS A 461 -42.25 -6.64 -5.37
N TRP A 462 -41.59 -6.39 -4.26
CA TRP A 462 -40.15 -6.20 -4.21
C TRP A 462 -39.48 -7.55 -3.96
N LYS A 463 -38.43 -7.84 -4.73
CA LYS A 463 -37.54 -8.99 -4.57
C LYS A 463 -36.23 -8.50 -3.98
N ILE A 464 -35.89 -9.02 -2.81
CA ILE A 464 -34.57 -8.87 -2.20
C ILE A 464 -33.82 -10.17 -2.40
N TYR A 465 -32.63 -10.11 -2.98
CA TYR A 465 -31.74 -11.26 -3.14
C TYR A 465 -30.47 -11.01 -2.35
N ASP A 466 -30.25 -11.83 -1.33
CA ASP A 466 -29.06 -11.79 -0.48
C ASP A 466 -28.07 -12.84 -0.99
N GLU A 467 -27.08 -12.36 -1.74
CA GLU A 467 -26.12 -13.19 -2.46
C GLU A 467 -25.24 -13.99 -1.49
N ALA A 468 -24.94 -13.44 -0.31
CA ALA A 468 -24.11 -14.07 0.71
C ALA A 468 -24.73 -15.35 1.29
N LYS A 469 -26.07 -15.44 1.35
CA LYS A 469 -26.80 -16.60 1.89
C LYS A 469 -27.62 -17.37 0.84
N GLY A 470 -27.74 -16.85 -0.39
CA GLY A 470 -28.47 -17.50 -1.48
C GLY A 470 -29.98 -17.57 -1.27
N ASN A 471 -30.55 -16.67 -0.47
CA ASN A 471 -31.98 -16.61 -0.16
C ASN A 471 -32.65 -15.43 -0.90
N THR A 472 -33.93 -15.64 -1.24
CA THR A 472 -34.78 -14.59 -1.84
C THR A 472 -35.92 -14.25 -0.89
N ILE A 473 -36.13 -12.96 -0.66
CA ILE A 473 -37.23 -12.41 0.13
C ILE A 473 -38.15 -11.63 -0.80
N TRP A 474 -39.45 -11.91 -0.73
CA TRP A 474 -40.48 -11.18 -1.45
C TRP A 474 -41.40 -10.43 -0.49
N ILE A 475 -41.61 -9.15 -0.74
CA ILE A 475 -42.50 -8.29 0.05
C ILE A 475 -43.43 -7.48 -0.85
N ALA A 476 -44.56 -7.04 -0.30
CA ALA A 476 -45.46 -6.09 -0.95
C ALA A 476 -45.67 -4.88 -0.04
N THR A 477 -45.72 -3.69 -0.62
CA THR A 477 -46.07 -2.46 0.10
C THR A 477 -47.45 -2.62 0.75
N GLY A 478 -47.60 -2.20 2.01
CA GLY A 478 -48.86 -2.30 2.77
C GLY A 478 -49.19 -3.69 3.30
N SER A 479 -48.42 -4.73 2.97
CA SER A 479 -48.67 -6.10 3.44
C SER A 479 -47.74 -6.48 4.59
N LYS A 480 -48.30 -6.99 5.69
CA LYS A 480 -47.50 -7.58 6.78
C LYS A 480 -46.98 -9.00 6.47
N VAL A 481 -46.95 -9.40 5.21
CA VAL A 481 -46.54 -10.75 4.79
C VAL A 481 -45.31 -10.66 3.90
N ALA A 482 -44.23 -11.31 4.31
CA ALA A 482 -43.06 -11.58 3.51
C ALA A 482 -42.99 -13.06 3.12
N TYR A 483 -42.31 -13.39 2.03
CA TYR A 483 -42.00 -14.77 1.63
C TYR A 483 -40.50 -14.96 1.55
N VAL A 484 -39.93 -15.87 2.34
CA VAL A 484 -38.50 -16.20 2.34
C VAL A 484 -38.32 -17.61 1.81
N GLY A 485 -37.68 -17.77 0.65
CA GLY A 485 -37.53 -19.08 0.02
C GLY A 485 -38.87 -19.80 -0.22
N GLY A 486 -39.94 -19.04 -0.46
CA GLY A 486 -41.31 -19.54 -0.62
C GLY A 486 -42.12 -19.72 0.67
N VAL A 487 -41.50 -19.62 1.85
CA VAL A 487 -42.17 -19.75 3.14
C VAL A 487 -42.70 -18.41 3.64
N LYS A 488 -43.95 -18.40 4.10
CA LYS A 488 -44.62 -17.20 4.63
C LYS A 488 -44.02 -16.77 5.98
N SER A 489 -43.68 -15.49 6.12
CA SER A 489 -43.25 -14.85 7.36
C SER A 489 -44.10 -13.63 7.66
N GLN A 490 -44.53 -13.47 8.91
CA GLN A 490 -45.33 -12.35 9.37
C GLN A 490 -44.40 -11.20 9.81
N LEU A 491 -44.68 -9.98 9.35
CA LEU A 491 -44.00 -8.75 9.75
C LEU A 491 -44.77 -8.04 10.87
N SER A 492 -44.04 -7.38 11.77
CA SER A 492 -44.58 -6.55 12.84
C SER A 492 -45.28 -5.29 12.28
N PHE A 493 -44.71 -4.71 11.22
CA PHE A 493 -45.20 -3.52 10.53
C PHE A 493 -45.18 -3.74 9.00
N PRO A 494 -46.16 -3.24 8.22
CA PRO A 494 -46.11 -3.38 6.77
C PRO A 494 -44.98 -2.52 6.19
N PRO A 495 -44.32 -2.94 5.09
CA PRO A 495 -43.45 -2.06 4.33
C PRO A 495 -44.24 -0.85 3.83
N THR A 496 -43.71 0.36 4.04
CA THR A 496 -44.42 1.62 3.82
C THR A 496 -43.58 2.58 3.02
N VAL A 497 -44.19 3.28 2.05
CA VAL A 497 -43.50 4.31 1.28
C VAL A 497 -43.71 5.66 1.97
N VAL A 498 -42.61 6.35 2.25
CA VAL A 498 -42.58 7.73 2.77
C VAL A 498 -41.66 8.52 1.85
N ASP A 499 -42.18 9.60 1.26
CA ASP A 499 -41.45 10.48 0.33
C ASP A 499 -40.66 9.74 -0.76
N GLY A 500 -41.31 8.75 -1.38
CA GLY A 500 -40.71 7.93 -2.45
C GLY A 500 -39.74 6.84 -1.98
N THR A 501 -39.41 6.78 -0.70
CA THR A 501 -38.52 5.76 -0.11
C THR A 501 -39.34 4.65 0.54
N LEU A 502 -39.00 3.39 0.24
CA LEU A 502 -39.63 2.24 0.89
C LEU A 502 -38.93 1.93 2.22
N PHE A 503 -39.68 2.05 3.32
CA PHE A 503 -39.25 1.73 4.67
C PHE A 503 -39.74 0.36 5.11
N VAL A 504 -38.92 -0.33 5.89
CA VAL A 504 -39.19 -1.68 6.40
C VAL A 504 -38.89 -1.80 7.89
N PRO A 505 -39.62 -2.65 8.64
CA PRO A 505 -39.36 -2.85 10.07
C PRO A 505 -37.97 -3.45 10.31
N ALA A 506 -37.10 -2.69 10.97
CA ALA A 506 -35.68 -2.99 11.17
C ALA A 506 -35.47 -4.40 11.75
N ARG A 507 -36.15 -4.72 12.87
CA ARG A 507 -36.00 -6.01 13.56
C ARG A 507 -36.46 -7.20 12.73
N ASP A 508 -37.55 -7.05 11.98
CA ASP A 508 -38.04 -8.14 11.13
C ASP A 508 -37.04 -8.39 10.01
N PHE A 509 -36.57 -7.33 9.33
CA PHE A 509 -35.64 -7.47 8.21
C PHE A 509 -34.27 -7.94 8.65
N ALA A 510 -33.78 -7.52 9.82
CA ALA A 510 -32.59 -8.10 10.42
C ALA A 510 -32.76 -9.62 10.58
N LYS A 511 -33.89 -10.09 11.13
CA LYS A 511 -34.17 -11.53 11.26
C LYS A 511 -34.25 -12.26 9.91
N LEU A 512 -34.89 -11.66 8.90
CA LEU A 512 -35.00 -12.26 7.56
C LEU A 512 -33.63 -12.37 6.88
N LEU A 513 -32.76 -11.37 7.09
CA LEU A 513 -31.39 -11.29 6.56
C LEU A 513 -30.34 -11.96 7.47
N LYS A 514 -30.78 -12.65 8.55
CA LYS A 514 -29.90 -13.31 9.53
C LYS A 514 -28.88 -12.36 10.18
N ALA A 515 -29.30 -11.12 10.40
CA ALA A 515 -28.56 -10.08 11.10
C ALA A 515 -29.11 -9.87 12.52
N SER A 516 -28.30 -9.19 13.31
CA SER A 516 -28.62 -8.71 14.66
C SER A 516 -28.91 -7.22 14.63
N VAL A 517 -29.63 -6.72 15.64
CA VAL A 517 -29.91 -5.29 15.80
C VAL A 517 -29.31 -4.80 17.10
N SER A 518 -28.48 -3.77 17.04
CA SER A 518 -27.99 -2.97 18.17
C SER A 518 -28.65 -1.59 18.14
N VAL A 519 -28.87 -1.02 19.32
CA VAL A 519 -29.37 0.35 19.46
C VAL A 519 -28.38 1.10 20.33
N GLU A 520 -27.84 2.18 19.82
CA GLU A 520 -26.97 3.07 20.57
C GLU A 520 -27.71 4.37 20.84
N LYS A 521 -27.54 4.89 22.06
CA LYS A 521 -28.14 6.14 22.50
C LYS A 521 -27.04 7.02 23.05
N ASP A 522 -26.80 8.12 22.36
CA ASP A 522 -26.01 9.22 22.86
C ASP A 522 -26.95 10.36 23.30
N SER A 523 -26.38 11.39 23.93
CA SER A 523 -27.07 12.54 24.50
C SER A 523 -27.91 13.31 23.48
N TYR A 524 -27.57 13.22 22.18
CA TYR A 524 -28.17 14.02 21.11
C TYR A 524 -28.79 13.22 19.95
N TYR A 525 -28.42 11.94 19.79
CA TYR A 525 -28.95 11.09 18.73
C TYR A 525 -29.10 9.64 19.22
N TYR A 526 -29.96 8.89 18.55
CA TYR A 526 -29.98 7.43 18.70
C TYR A 526 -29.79 6.79 17.32
N SER A 527 -28.99 5.73 17.29
CA SER A 527 -28.72 4.97 16.09
C SER A 527 -29.25 3.54 16.21
N VAL A 528 -29.59 2.95 15.08
CA VAL A 528 -29.90 1.54 14.95
C VAL A 528 -28.89 0.94 13.99
N GLU A 529 -28.09 0.02 14.49
CA GLU A 529 -27.18 -0.77 13.68
C GLU A 529 -27.81 -2.13 13.39
N ILE A 530 -27.79 -2.53 12.12
CA ILE A 530 -28.12 -3.88 11.68
C ILE A 530 -26.85 -4.51 11.13
N ALA A 531 -26.30 -5.48 11.87
CA ALA A 531 -25.02 -6.09 11.54
C ALA A 531 -25.11 -7.61 11.45
N ARG A 532 -24.30 -8.20 10.57
CA ARG A 532 -24.15 -9.65 10.43
C ARG A 532 -22.74 -10.02 10.02
N GLU A 533 -22.46 -11.31 10.14
CA GLU A 533 -21.22 -11.89 9.64
C GLU A 533 -21.51 -12.96 8.58
N VAL A 534 -20.81 -12.88 7.46
CA VAL A 534 -20.94 -13.76 6.29
C VAL A 534 -19.61 -14.38 5.89
N GLY A 535 -19.65 -15.48 5.14
CA GLY A 535 -18.52 -16.40 4.92
C GLY A 535 -18.66 -17.70 5.70
#